data_AF-A0AA35NSV8-F1
#
_entry.id   AF-A0AA35NSV8-F1
#
_cell.length_a   1.000
_cell.length_b   1.000
_cell.length_c   1.000
_cell.angle_alpha   90.00
_cell.angle_beta   90.00
_cell.angle_gamma   90.00
#
_symmetry.space_group_name_H-M   'P 1'
#
loop_
_entity.id
_entity.type
_entity.pdbx_description
1 polymer ?
#
loop_
_entity_poly.entity_id
_entity_poly.type
_entity_poly.pdbx_seq_one_letter_code
_entity_poly.pdbx_strand_id
1 'polypeptide(L)'
;MLYLSDIEEEGTPGNEIKYNFSEVLLFSNTQENLITIVGELHTLSDRVDHYRDEPVSREVTVTTLPSLLALLLEKREQARRVYKDVLSMKMSELDWDMDDLFVQLQEELTRSDDTLSMYPRRRSFY
;
A
#
# COMPACT_ATOMS: atom_id res chain seq x y z
N MET A 1 11.59 -25.00 -52.82
CA MET A 1 10.16 -25.13 -52.47
C MET A 1 9.93 -26.57 -52.07
N LEU A 2 9.50 -26.81 -50.82
CA LEU A 2 8.60 -27.86 -50.36
C LEU A 2 8.56 -27.77 -48.81
N TYR A 3 7.41 -27.27 -48.35
CA TYR A 3 6.68 -27.45 -47.08
C TYR A 3 7.39 -27.69 -45.75
N LEU A 4 7.19 -26.71 -44.85
CA LEU A 4 7.12 -26.87 -43.40
C LEU A 4 6.12 -27.97 -43.06
N SER A 5 6.62 -29.12 -42.59
CA SER A 5 5.81 -30.18 -41.97
C SER A 5 6.56 -30.64 -40.73
N ASP A 6 5.84 -30.60 -39.61
CA ASP A 6 6.03 -31.42 -38.42
C ASP A 6 7.24 -31.08 -37.52
N ILE A 7 7.08 -29.99 -36.76
CA ILE A 7 7.48 -30.00 -35.35
C ILE A 7 6.19 -30.22 -34.57
N GLU A 8 5.82 -31.50 -34.41
CA GLU A 8 4.94 -31.92 -33.33
C GLU A 8 5.73 -31.70 -32.02
N GLU A 9 5.57 -30.53 -31.42
CA GLU A 9 5.99 -30.31 -30.05
C GLU A 9 4.95 -31.01 -29.16
N GLU A 10 5.30 -32.20 -28.66
CA GLU A 10 4.55 -32.94 -27.65
C GLU A 10 4.36 -32.05 -26.40
N GLY A 11 3.27 -31.29 -26.39
CA GLY A 11 2.82 -30.52 -25.25
C GLY A 11 2.29 -31.45 -24.16
N THR A 12 3.15 -31.76 -23.19
CA THR A 12 2.72 -32.23 -21.86
C THR A 12 1.65 -31.27 -21.33
N PRO A 13 0.44 -31.70 -20.91
CA PRO A 13 -0.58 -30.78 -20.41
C PRO A 13 -0.27 -30.44 -18.94
N GLY A 14 0.85 -29.76 -18.72
CA GLY A 14 1.23 -29.19 -17.44
C GLY A 14 0.75 -27.76 -17.38
N ASN A 15 -0.53 -27.56 -17.04
CA ASN A 15 -1.17 -26.34 -16.55
C ASN A 15 -0.32 -25.03 -16.69
N GLU A 16 -0.09 -24.57 -17.92
CA GLU A 16 0.51 -23.26 -18.15
C GLU A 16 -0.51 -22.22 -17.73
N ILE A 17 -0.30 -21.60 -16.56
CA ILE A 17 -1.12 -20.49 -16.11
C ILE A 17 -0.81 -19.33 -17.05
N LYS A 18 -1.59 -19.20 -18.14
CA LYS A 18 -1.49 -18.11 -19.11
C LYS A 18 -2.07 -16.85 -18.47
N TYR A 19 -1.24 -16.14 -17.75
CA TYR A 19 -1.58 -14.81 -17.26
C TYR A 19 -1.81 -13.85 -18.43
N ASN A 20 -2.92 -13.13 -18.42
CA ASN A 20 -3.15 -12.10 -19.42
C ASN A 20 -2.23 -10.90 -19.11
N PHE A 21 -1.57 -10.34 -20.13
CA PHE A 21 -0.68 -9.19 -19.96
C PHE A 21 -1.36 -8.00 -19.26
N SER A 22 -2.67 -7.81 -19.50
CA SER A 22 -3.45 -6.77 -18.82
C SER A 22 -3.59 -7.01 -17.32
N GLU A 23 -3.65 -8.28 -16.89
CA GLU A 23 -3.73 -8.65 -15.48
C GLU A 23 -2.38 -8.38 -14.80
N VAL A 24 -1.28 -8.81 -15.41
CA VAL A 24 0.09 -8.55 -14.91
C VAL A 24 0.36 -7.06 -14.72
N LEU A 25 -0.05 -6.21 -15.68
CA LEU A 25 0.08 -4.76 -15.56
C LEU A 25 -0.76 -4.18 -14.41
N LEU A 26 -2.01 -4.63 -14.28
CA LEU A 26 -2.90 -4.19 -13.21
C LEU A 26 -2.34 -4.58 -11.83
N PHE A 27 -1.75 -5.77 -11.72
CA PHE A 27 -1.09 -6.26 -10.51
C PHE A 27 0.16 -5.44 -10.17
N SER A 28 1.07 -5.25 -11.12
CA SER A 28 2.30 -4.46 -10.89
C SER A 28 1.96 -3.03 -10.44
N ASN A 29 0.96 -2.40 -11.05
CA ASN A 29 0.49 -1.09 -10.65
C ASN A 29 -0.08 -1.09 -9.22
N THR A 30 -0.87 -2.11 -8.89
CA THR A 30 -1.46 -2.27 -7.56
C THR A 30 -0.39 -2.47 -6.48
N GLN A 31 0.61 -3.31 -6.76
CA GLN A 31 1.73 -3.55 -5.87
C GLN A 31 2.57 -2.28 -5.65
N GLU A 32 2.88 -1.55 -6.72
CA GLU A 32 3.60 -0.27 -6.64
C GLU A 32 2.83 0.77 -5.81
N ASN A 33 1.52 0.84 -6.00
CA ASN A 33 0.65 1.74 -5.25
C ASN A 33 0.62 1.38 -3.75
N LEU A 34 0.55 0.09 -3.41
CA LEU A 34 0.63 -0.39 -2.03
C LEU A 34 1.97 -0.03 -1.39
N ILE A 35 3.09 -0.31 -2.07
CA ILE A 35 4.45 0.03 -1.58
C ILE A 35 4.56 1.53 -1.31
N THR A 36 4.08 2.34 -2.24
CA THR A 36 4.11 3.81 -2.13
C THR A 36 3.34 4.28 -0.90
N ILE A 37 2.12 3.79 -0.72
CA ILE A 37 1.25 4.17 0.40
C ILE A 37 1.85 3.74 1.75
N VAL A 38 2.41 2.53 1.85
CA VAL A 38 3.08 2.05 3.06
C VAL A 38 4.26 2.95 3.39
N GLY A 39 5.11 3.27 2.42
CA GLY A 39 6.25 4.16 2.61
C GLY A 39 5.84 5.58 3.04
N GLU A 40 4.76 6.12 2.47
CA GLU A 40 4.21 7.43 2.87
C GLU A 40 3.69 7.41 4.31
N LEU A 41 2.94 6.36 4.70
CA LEU A 41 2.44 6.19 6.07
C LEU A 41 3.57 6.09 7.08
N HIS A 42 4.59 5.28 6.77
CA HIS A 42 5.77 5.10 7.60
C HIS A 42 6.49 6.44 7.81
N THR A 43 6.80 7.15 6.72
CA THR A 43 7.49 8.44 6.76
C THR A 43 6.70 9.51 7.52
N LEU A 44 5.38 9.55 7.37
CA LEU A 44 4.53 10.50 8.07
C LEU A 44 4.43 10.19 9.57
N SER A 45 4.29 8.92 9.93
CA SER A 45 4.26 8.47 11.32
C SER A 45 5.59 8.79 12.01
N ASP A 46 6.72 8.52 11.37
CA ASP A 46 8.05 8.86 11.87
C ASP A 46 8.23 10.37 12.09
N ARG A 47 7.75 11.20 11.15
CA ARG A 47 7.81 12.66 11.32
C ARG A 47 6.96 13.12 12.50
N VAL A 48 5.76 12.56 12.68
CA VAL A 48 4.89 12.91 13.81
C VAL A 48 5.53 12.48 15.14
N ASP A 49 6.08 11.27 15.21
CA ASP A 49 6.82 10.77 16.38
C ASP A 49 8.05 11.64 16.68
N HIS A 50 8.81 12.05 15.66
CA HIS A 50 9.97 12.94 15.84
C HIS A 50 9.56 14.30 16.44
N TYR A 51 8.45 14.89 15.99
CA TYR A 51 7.93 16.12 16.59
C TYR A 51 7.45 15.94 18.04
N ARG A 52 7.05 14.72 18.43
CA ARG A 52 6.69 14.39 19.81
C ARG A 52 7.93 14.36 20.71
N ASP A 53 8.99 13.70 20.25
CA ASP A 53 10.17 13.41 21.05
C ASP A 53 11.15 14.61 21.07
N GLU A 54 11.28 15.33 19.95
CA GLU A 54 12.14 16.51 19.80
C GLU A 54 11.40 17.70 19.14
N PRO A 55 10.60 18.46 19.91
CA PRO A 55 9.88 19.61 19.36
C PRO A 55 10.86 20.74 19.03
N VAL A 56 11.02 21.05 17.73
CA VAL A 56 11.92 22.10 17.21
C VAL A 56 11.66 23.47 17.88
N SER A 57 10.40 23.92 17.87
CA SER A 57 9.94 25.10 18.61
C SER A 57 8.45 24.97 18.89
N ARG A 58 7.96 25.62 19.96
CA ARG A 58 6.53 25.58 20.31
C ARG A 58 5.65 26.15 19.20
N GLU A 59 6.11 27.18 18.51
CA GLU A 59 5.39 27.83 17.42
C GLU A 59 5.33 26.95 16.16
N VAL A 60 6.45 26.33 15.80
CA VAL A 60 6.53 25.39 14.66
C VAL A 60 5.70 24.14 14.95
N THR A 61 5.72 23.65 16.19
CA THR A 61 4.93 22.48 16.60
C THR A 61 3.43 22.79 16.56
N VAL A 62 3.01 23.98 17.00
CA VAL A 62 1.59 24.37 16.99
C VAL A 62 1.05 24.58 15.57
N THR A 63 1.89 25.01 14.62
CA THR A 63 1.50 25.28 13.22
C THR A 63 1.66 24.07 12.29
N THR A 64 2.72 23.27 12.46
CA THR A 64 3.10 22.20 11.53
C THR A 64 2.50 20.85 11.90
N LEU A 65 2.47 20.53 13.21
CA LEU A 65 1.92 19.26 13.69
C LEU A 65 0.43 19.04 13.32
N PRO A 66 -0.48 20.04 13.39
CA PRO A 66 -1.85 19.87 12.90
C PRO A 66 -1.91 19.41 11.45
N SER A 67 -1.11 20.03 10.57
CA SER A 67 -1.09 19.72 9.14
C SER A 67 -0.55 18.32 8.87
N LEU A 68 0.48 17.90 9.60
CA LEU A 68 1.02 16.54 9.51
C LEU A 68 0.01 15.50 9.97
N LEU A 69 -0.73 15.76 11.06
CA LEU A 69 -1.78 14.86 11.55
C LEU A 69 -2.97 14.78 10.58
N ALA A 70 -3.36 15.90 9.97
CA ALA A 70 -4.40 15.92 8.94
C ALA A 70 -3.98 15.10 7.71
N LEU A 71 -2.73 15.26 7.27
CA LEU A 71 -2.17 14.48 6.17
C LEU A 71 -2.08 12.98 6.51
N LEU A 72 -1.68 12.63 7.74
CA LEU A 72 -1.65 11.25 8.21
C LEU A 72 -3.06 10.63 8.20
N LEU A 73 -4.09 11.37 8.63
CA LEU A 73 -5.49 10.92 8.56
C LEU A 73 -5.95 10.65 7.13
N GLU A 74 -5.64 11.56 6.20
CA GLU A 74 -5.98 11.44 4.79
C GLU A 74 -5.30 10.21 4.16
N LYS A 75 -3.99 10.06 4.39
CA LYS A 75 -3.21 8.94 3.86
C LYS A 75 -3.64 7.60 4.44
N ARG A 76 -4.02 7.55 5.72
CA ARG A 76 -4.61 6.36 6.35
C ARG A 76 -5.92 5.96 5.70
N GLU A 77 -6.80 6.92 5.42
CA GLU A 77 -8.08 6.65 4.75
C GLU A 77 -7.86 6.18 3.30
N GLN A 78 -6.90 6.79 2.58
CA GLN A 78 -6.49 6.33 1.25
C GLN A 78 -5.98 4.88 1.30
N ALA A 79 -5.12 4.56 2.26
CA ALA A 79 -4.56 3.23 2.47
C ALA A 79 -5.62 2.16 2.74
N ARG A 80 -6.63 2.47 3.57
CA ARG A 80 -7.75 1.57 3.83
C ARG A 80 -8.59 1.29 2.60
N ARG A 81 -8.80 2.31 1.75
CA ARG A 81 -9.54 2.14 0.49
C ARG A 81 -8.78 1.23 -0.46
N VAL A 82 -7.49 1.50 -0.66
CA VAL A 82 -6.65 0.64 -1.51
C VAL A 82 -6.62 -0.79 -0.98
N TYR A 83 -6.40 -1.00 0.32
CA TYR A 83 -6.46 -2.34 0.90
C TYR A 83 -7.78 -3.06 0.59
N LYS A 84 -8.91 -2.38 0.76
CA LYS A 84 -10.24 -2.93 0.45
C LYS A 84 -10.41 -3.23 -1.05
N ASP A 85 -9.93 -2.34 -1.92
CA ASP A 85 -10.00 -2.49 -3.36
C ASP A 85 -9.18 -3.71 -3.80
N VAL A 86 -7.98 -3.90 -3.24
CA VAL A 86 -7.12 -5.06 -3.52
C VAL A 86 -7.73 -6.36 -3.00
N LEU A 87 -8.33 -6.36 -1.80
CA LEU A 87 -9.08 -7.53 -1.31
C LEU A 87 -10.30 -7.87 -2.16
N SER A 88 -10.90 -6.88 -2.82
CA SER A 88 -12.05 -7.06 -3.71
C SER A 88 -11.67 -7.54 -5.10
N MET A 89 -10.42 -7.27 -5.53
CA MET A 89 -9.87 -7.89 -6.72
C MET A 89 -9.75 -9.38 -6.46
N LYS A 90 -10.25 -10.20 -7.40
CA LYS A 90 -10.05 -11.64 -7.40
C LYS A 90 -8.58 -11.97 -7.71
N MET A 91 -7.68 -11.62 -6.80
CA MET A 91 -6.25 -11.92 -6.89
C MET A 91 -5.93 -13.37 -6.54
N SER A 92 -6.90 -14.12 -6.00
CA SER A 92 -6.76 -15.50 -5.54
C SER A 92 -6.36 -16.51 -6.62
N GLU A 93 -6.40 -16.13 -7.90
CA GLU A 93 -6.00 -16.99 -9.02
C GLU A 93 -4.53 -16.83 -9.41
N LEU A 94 -3.84 -15.80 -8.91
CA LEU A 94 -2.37 -15.72 -8.99
C LEU A 94 -1.76 -15.92 -7.60
N ASP A 95 -0.78 -16.83 -7.54
CA ASP A 95 0.05 -17.14 -6.37
C ASP A 95 1.07 -16.00 -6.13
N TRP A 96 0.58 -14.75 -5.99
CA TRP A 96 1.44 -13.62 -5.64
C TRP A 96 1.69 -13.59 -4.14
N ASP A 97 2.95 -13.50 -3.78
CA ASP A 97 3.39 -13.22 -2.41
C ASP A 97 3.20 -11.73 -2.09
N MET A 98 1.96 -11.37 -1.73
CA MET A 98 1.58 -10.03 -1.25
C MET A 98 1.35 -10.01 0.26
N ASP A 99 1.49 -11.15 0.92
CA ASP A 99 1.21 -11.33 2.35
C ASP A 99 2.08 -10.41 3.19
N ASP A 100 3.38 -10.34 2.90
CA ASP A 100 4.31 -9.44 3.58
C ASP A 100 3.92 -7.96 3.45
N LEU A 101 3.45 -7.54 2.26
CA LEU A 101 3.01 -6.16 2.03
C LEU A 101 1.71 -5.84 2.77
N PHE A 102 0.79 -6.81 2.87
CA PHE A 102 -0.43 -6.64 3.65
C PHE A 102 -0.15 -6.59 5.15
N VAL A 103 0.77 -7.41 5.64
CA VAL A 103 1.23 -7.36 7.04
C VAL A 103 1.83 -5.99 7.34
N GLN A 104 2.77 -5.50 6.51
CA GLN A 104 3.38 -4.18 6.68
C GLN A 104 2.34 -3.05 6.65
N LEU A 105 1.38 -3.12 5.72
CA LEU A 105 0.30 -2.15 5.66
C LEU A 105 -0.58 -2.17 6.92
N GLN A 106 -0.90 -3.35 7.42
CA GLN A 106 -1.71 -3.50 8.63
C GLN A 106 -0.97 -2.99 9.87
N GLU A 107 0.34 -3.25 9.98
CA GLU A 107 1.20 -2.72 11.03
C GLU A 107 1.23 -1.18 10.99
N GLU A 108 1.45 -0.57 9.83
CA GLU A 108 1.47 0.89 9.68
C GLU A 108 0.09 1.53 9.91
N LEU A 109 -1.00 0.87 9.51
CA LEU A 109 -2.35 1.30 9.83
C LEU A 109 -2.63 1.28 11.34
N THR A 110 -2.11 0.28 12.05
CA THR A 110 -2.23 0.18 13.52
C THR A 110 -1.38 1.24 14.20
N ARG A 111 -0.12 1.38 13.78
CA ARG A 111 0.81 2.39 14.29
C ARG A 111 0.27 3.80 14.10
N SER A 112 -0.25 4.12 12.92
CA SER A 112 -0.85 5.44 12.65
C SER A 112 -2.12 5.68 13.48
N ASP A 113 -2.94 4.66 13.75
CA ASP A 113 -4.09 4.78 14.66
C ASP A 113 -3.63 5.05 16.10
N ASP A 114 -2.59 4.38 16.57
CA ASP A 114 -2.00 4.63 17.89
C ASP A 114 -1.45 6.06 17.98
N THR A 115 -0.66 6.49 16.99
CA THR A 115 -0.14 7.87 16.91
C THR A 115 -1.27 8.91 16.91
N LEU A 116 -2.34 8.68 16.14
CA LEU A 116 -3.49 9.58 16.10
C LEU A 116 -4.30 9.58 17.41
N SER A 117 -4.40 8.43 18.09
CA SER A 117 -5.11 8.29 19.37
C SER A 117 -4.47 9.11 20.48
N MET A 118 -3.15 9.33 20.43
CA MET A 118 -2.41 10.20 21.35
C MET A 118 -2.75 11.68 21.19
N TYR A 119 -3.44 12.08 20.11
CA TYR A 119 -3.90 13.44 19.85
C TYR A 119 -5.44 13.57 19.79
N PRO A 120 -6.19 13.19 20.86
CA PRO A 120 -7.64 13.01 20.81
C PRO A 120 -8.47 14.29 20.62
N ARG A 121 -7.86 15.49 20.65
CA ARG A 121 -8.56 16.79 20.65
C ARG A 121 -8.61 17.53 19.31
N ARG A 122 -8.33 16.87 18.18
CA ARG A 122 -8.15 17.58 16.89
C ARG A 122 -9.09 17.14 15.75
N ARG A 123 -10.23 16.53 16.08
CA ARG A 123 -11.38 16.37 15.17
C ARG A 123 -12.11 17.70 14.86
N SER A 124 -11.60 18.83 15.33
CA SER A 124 -12.17 20.17 15.13
C SER A 124 -11.33 21.03 14.14
N PHE A 125 -10.72 20.40 13.13
CA PHE A 125 -10.24 21.12 11.95
C PHE A 125 -11.30 20.99 10.86
N TYR A 126 -12.38 21.74 11.03
CA TYR A 126 -13.31 22.11 9.97
C TYR A 126 -13.08 23.58 9.62
#